data_AF-A0A075ABJ6-F1
#
_entry.id   AF-A0A075ABJ6-F1
#
_cell.length_a   1.000
_cell.length_b   1.000
_cell.length_c   1.000
_cell.angle_alpha   90.00
_cell.angle_beta   90.00
_cell.angle_gamma   90.00
#
_symmetry.space_group_name_H-M   'P 1'
#
loop_
_entity.id
_entity.type
_entity.pdbx_description
1 polymer ?
#
loop_
_entity_poly.entity_id
_entity_poly.type
_entity_poly.pdbx_seq_one_letter_code
_entity_poly.pdbx_strand_id
1 'polypeptide(L)'
;MCTSRGNERTVQLYSEMKKGRDKNSYMTRKRRLDLLRNLIEAYDARSFNGLSLALTYDERDYIYGEYGPQWRETAEHCISNYMMRILTEQQTSRFEDHKPTNSHNRDCQHPKDTRDGEHRLDLLFYVNKINKQDFLCNLARIMNKDIH
;
A
#
# COMPACT_ATOMS: atom_id res chain seq x y z
N MET A 1 -7.09 20.06 -3.07
CA MET A 1 -7.31 19.54 -4.44
C MET A 1 -5.95 19.32 -5.09
N CYS A 2 -5.64 18.07 -5.47
CA CYS A 2 -4.86 17.66 -6.67
C CYS A 2 -4.10 16.33 -6.46
N THR A 3 -4.69 15.28 -7.03
CA THR A 3 -4.23 13.92 -7.26
C THR A 3 -3.43 13.84 -8.58
N SER A 4 -2.09 13.89 -8.58
CA SER A 4 -1.40 13.99 -9.89
C SER A 4 0.03 13.44 -10.01
N ARG A 5 0.41 12.33 -9.34
CA ARG A 5 1.65 11.62 -9.76
C ARG A 5 1.54 10.09 -9.77
N GLY A 6 0.84 9.50 -8.80
CA GLY A 6 0.33 8.13 -8.95
C GLY A 6 -0.64 8.06 -10.14
N ASN A 7 -1.48 9.08 -10.25
CA ASN A 7 -2.42 9.24 -11.36
C ASN A 7 -1.72 9.31 -12.73
N GLU A 8 -0.53 9.88 -12.88
CA GLU A 8 0.11 9.97 -14.21
C GLU A 8 0.67 8.63 -14.69
N ARG A 9 1.27 7.82 -13.80
CA ARG A 9 1.71 6.45 -14.13
C ARG A 9 0.53 5.49 -14.27
N THR A 10 -0.47 5.59 -13.40
CA THR A 10 -1.69 4.80 -13.51
C THR A 10 -2.46 5.19 -14.78
N VAL A 11 -2.59 6.47 -15.10
CA VAL A 11 -3.21 6.96 -16.35
C VAL A 11 -2.37 6.63 -17.58
N GLN A 12 -1.03 6.67 -17.51
CA GLN A 12 -0.17 6.19 -18.60
C GLN A 12 -0.33 4.69 -18.82
N LEU A 13 -0.28 3.88 -17.76
CA LEU A 13 -0.49 2.43 -17.83
C LEU A 13 -1.90 2.09 -18.31
N TYR A 14 -2.92 2.82 -17.85
CA TYR A 14 -4.31 2.65 -18.27
C TYR A 14 -4.50 3.07 -19.74
N SER A 15 -3.82 4.14 -20.18
CA SER A 15 -3.79 4.60 -21.58
C SER A 15 -3.05 3.61 -22.49
N GLU A 16 -1.93 3.04 -22.04
CA GLU A 16 -1.19 1.98 -22.72
C GLU A 16 -1.99 0.67 -22.78
N MET A 17 -2.76 0.35 -21.73
CA MET A 17 -3.72 -0.76 -21.73
C MET A 17 -4.87 -0.53 -22.72
N LYS A 18 -5.42 0.69 -22.79
CA LYS A 18 -6.46 1.09 -23.76
C LYS A 18 -5.96 1.03 -25.22
N LYS A 19 -4.70 1.44 -25.48
CA LYS A 19 -4.06 1.38 -26.80
C LYS A 19 -3.85 -0.05 -27.33
N GLY A 20 -3.96 -1.07 -26.47
CA GLY A 20 -3.95 -2.48 -26.87
C GLY A 20 -5.26 -3.00 -27.49
N ARG A 21 -6.32 -2.18 -27.55
CA ARG A 21 -7.64 -2.59 -28.08
C ARG A 21 -7.66 -2.90 -29.57
N ASP A 22 -6.78 -2.29 -30.37
CA ASP A 22 -6.94 -2.31 -31.84
C ASP A 22 -6.34 -3.54 -32.52
N LYS A 23 -5.81 -4.51 -31.78
CA LYS A 23 -5.35 -5.78 -32.37
C LYS A 23 -5.74 -6.94 -31.46
N ASN A 24 -6.81 -7.66 -31.85
CA ASN A 24 -7.17 -9.02 -31.42
C ASN A 24 -6.13 -9.67 -30.48
N SER A 25 -6.26 -9.47 -29.18
CA SER A 25 -5.29 -10.00 -28.23
C SER A 25 -6.01 -10.65 -27.06
N TYR A 26 -6.01 -11.97 -27.06
CA TYR A 26 -6.09 -12.73 -25.83
C TYR A 26 -5.04 -12.18 -24.86
N MET A 27 -5.48 -11.43 -23.86
CA MET A 27 -4.63 -11.00 -22.76
C MET A 27 -3.93 -12.22 -22.16
N THR A 28 -2.60 -12.22 -22.18
CA THR A 28 -1.82 -13.33 -21.62
C THR A 28 -2.07 -13.43 -20.12
N ARG A 29 -2.03 -14.65 -19.57
CA ARG A 29 -2.24 -14.91 -18.13
C ARG A 29 -1.37 -14.02 -17.24
N LYS A 30 -0.13 -13.72 -17.69
CA LYS A 30 0.80 -12.82 -17.01
C LYS A 30 0.26 -11.38 -16.93
N ARG A 31 -0.19 -10.82 -18.06
CA ARG A 31 -0.70 -9.44 -18.13
C ARG A 31 -1.97 -9.26 -17.29
N ARG A 32 -2.79 -10.31 -17.17
CA ARG A 32 -3.90 -10.35 -16.21
C ARG A 32 -3.38 -10.29 -14.78
N LEU A 33 -2.47 -11.16 -14.35
CA LEU A 33 -1.96 -11.07 -12.97
C LEU A 33 -1.32 -9.71 -12.65
N ASP A 34 -0.61 -9.10 -13.61
CA ASP A 34 0.05 -7.81 -13.43
C ASP A 34 -0.96 -6.66 -13.24
N LEU A 35 -2.15 -6.71 -13.85
CA LEU A 35 -3.21 -5.71 -13.68
C LEU A 35 -3.65 -5.57 -12.21
N LEU A 36 -4.08 -6.67 -11.59
CA LEU A 36 -4.53 -6.65 -10.20
C LEU A 36 -3.40 -6.28 -9.24
N ARG A 37 -2.18 -6.80 -9.47
CA ARG A 37 -1.00 -6.44 -8.67
C ARG A 37 -0.73 -4.95 -8.69
N ASN A 38 -0.72 -4.34 -9.87
CA ASN A 38 -0.46 -2.91 -10.02
C ASN A 38 -1.52 -2.06 -9.31
N LEU A 39 -2.80 -2.43 -9.41
CA LEU A 39 -3.88 -1.72 -8.72
C LEU A 39 -3.79 -1.88 -7.20
N ILE A 40 -3.49 -3.09 -6.71
CA ILE A 40 -3.30 -3.36 -5.28
C ILE A 40 -2.12 -2.54 -4.73
N GLU A 41 -1.00 -2.48 -5.45
CA GLU A 41 0.17 -1.70 -5.05
C GLU A 41 -0.10 -0.20 -5.12
N ALA A 42 -0.80 0.29 -6.16
CA ALA A 42 -1.12 1.70 -6.33
C ALA A 42 -2.02 2.23 -5.21
N TYR A 43 -2.94 1.40 -4.71
CA TYR A 43 -3.87 1.76 -3.64
C TYR A 43 -3.42 1.28 -2.24
N ASP A 44 -2.26 0.62 -2.10
CA ASP A 44 -1.84 -0.11 -0.88
C ASP A 44 -3.00 -0.92 -0.28
N ALA A 45 -3.68 -1.69 -1.12
CA ALA A 45 -4.90 -2.39 -0.73
C ALA A 45 -4.57 -3.70 -0.01
N ARG A 46 -4.79 -3.73 1.32
CA ARG A 46 -4.51 -4.90 2.17
C ARG A 46 -5.72 -5.78 2.47
N SER A 47 -6.85 -5.51 1.83
CA SER A 47 -8.05 -6.35 1.89
C SER A 47 -8.88 -6.15 0.63
N PHE A 48 -9.71 -7.14 0.30
CA PHE A 48 -10.60 -7.04 -0.86
C PHE A 48 -11.56 -5.85 -0.75
N ASN A 49 -12.13 -5.63 0.44
CA ASN A 49 -13.01 -4.49 0.68
C ASN A 49 -12.27 -3.16 0.53
N GLY A 50 -11.02 -3.08 1.02
CA GLY A 50 -10.17 -1.90 0.83
C GLY A 50 -9.91 -1.60 -0.64
N LEU A 51 -9.56 -2.63 -1.42
CA LEU A 51 -9.41 -2.51 -2.87
C LEU A 51 -10.73 -2.07 -3.53
N SER A 52 -11.84 -2.72 -3.19
CA SER A 52 -13.15 -2.46 -3.80
C SER A 52 -13.69 -1.05 -3.53
N LEU A 53 -13.30 -0.42 -2.41
CA LEU A 53 -13.67 0.97 -2.11
C LEU A 53 -12.76 1.98 -2.82
N ALA A 54 -11.52 1.59 -3.13
CA ALA A 54 -10.54 2.46 -3.79
C ALA A 54 -10.70 2.49 -5.32
N LEU A 55 -11.18 1.39 -5.92
CA LEU A 55 -11.37 1.28 -7.36
C LEU A 55 -12.42 2.25 -7.89
N THR A 56 -12.11 2.89 -9.01
CA THR A 56 -13.07 3.64 -9.82
C THR A 56 -14.03 2.71 -10.57
N TYR A 57 -15.16 3.26 -11.06
CA TYR A 57 -16.11 2.51 -11.88
C TYR A 57 -15.47 1.90 -13.12
N ASP A 58 -14.65 2.65 -13.85
CA ASP A 58 -13.96 2.19 -15.06
C ASP A 58 -12.97 1.05 -14.76
N GLU A 59 -12.19 1.16 -13.68
CA GLU A 59 -11.27 0.09 -13.25
C GLU A 59 -12.04 -1.18 -12.88
N ARG A 60 -13.20 -1.04 -12.21
CA ARG A 60 -14.03 -2.17 -11.82
C ARG A 60 -14.62 -2.90 -13.02
N ASP A 61 -15.13 -2.15 -14.00
CA ASP A 61 -15.67 -2.72 -15.25
C ASP A 61 -14.56 -3.38 -16.08
N TYR A 62 -13.37 -2.78 -16.12
CA TYR A 62 -12.23 -3.37 -16.80
C TYR A 62 -11.75 -4.67 -16.15
N ILE A 63 -11.65 -4.72 -14.81
CA ILE A 63 -11.38 -5.95 -14.07
C ILE A 63 -12.46 -7.00 -14.40
N TYR A 64 -13.73 -6.63 -14.33
CA TYR A 64 -14.80 -7.58 -14.62
C TYR A 64 -14.74 -8.12 -16.05
N GLY A 65 -14.39 -7.28 -17.04
CA GLY A 65 -14.19 -7.71 -18.42
C GLY A 65 -13.04 -8.72 -18.58
N GLU A 66 -11.98 -8.62 -17.78
CA GLU A 66 -10.77 -9.45 -17.90
C GLU A 66 -10.82 -10.78 -17.13
N TYR A 67 -11.40 -10.80 -15.93
CA TYR A 67 -11.46 -12.00 -15.08
C TYR A 67 -12.87 -12.54 -14.90
N GLY A 68 -13.90 -11.81 -15.35
CA GLY A 68 -15.29 -12.19 -15.15
C GLY A 68 -15.66 -12.33 -13.68
N PRO A 69 -16.60 -13.23 -13.34
CA PRO A 69 -17.06 -13.44 -11.96
C PRO A 69 -15.96 -13.85 -10.96
N GLN A 70 -14.85 -14.42 -11.44
CA GLN A 70 -13.74 -14.95 -10.60
C GLN A 70 -12.73 -13.87 -10.17
N TRP A 71 -12.95 -12.60 -10.55
CA TRP A 71 -12.03 -11.52 -10.24
C TRP A 71 -11.76 -11.36 -8.74
N ARG A 72 -12.76 -11.65 -7.89
CA ARG A 72 -12.64 -11.57 -6.44
C ARG A 72 -11.59 -12.53 -5.88
N GLU A 73 -11.68 -13.81 -6.23
CA GLU A 73 -10.73 -14.83 -5.78
C GLU A 73 -9.31 -14.50 -6.26
N THR A 74 -9.19 -14.05 -7.51
CA THR A 74 -7.89 -13.64 -8.07
C THR A 74 -7.31 -12.42 -7.34
N ALA A 75 -8.16 -11.44 -6.98
CA ALA A 75 -7.76 -10.27 -6.22
C ALA A 75 -7.33 -10.65 -4.80
N GLU A 76 -8.09 -11.51 -4.11
CA GLU A 76 -7.76 -12.01 -2.77
C GLU A 76 -6.40 -12.74 -2.77
N HIS A 77 -6.13 -13.57 -3.78
CA HIS A 77 -4.82 -14.22 -3.94
C HIS A 77 -3.69 -13.19 -4.14
N CYS A 78 -3.91 -12.19 -4.99
CA CYS A 78 -2.92 -11.14 -5.25
C CYS A 78 -2.66 -10.26 -4.01
N ILE A 79 -3.70 -9.95 -3.23
CA ILE A 79 -3.59 -9.21 -1.96
C ILE A 79 -2.78 -10.03 -0.95
N SER A 80 -3.05 -11.32 -0.81
CA SER A 80 -2.32 -12.21 0.10
C SER A 80 -0.81 -12.21 -0.23
N ASN A 81 -0.46 -12.34 -1.51
CA ASN A 81 0.94 -12.27 -1.94
C ASN A 81 1.58 -10.90 -1.69
N TYR A 82 0.84 -9.81 -1.92
CA TYR A 82 1.32 -8.45 -1.64
C TYR A 82 1.60 -8.25 -0.14
N MET A 83 0.69 -8.71 0.72
CA MET A 83 0.88 -8.67 2.17
C MET A 83 2.06 -9.51 2.61
N MET A 84 2.23 -10.72 2.06
CA MET A 84 3.39 -11.56 2.35
C MET A 84 4.70 -10.85 2.00
N ARG A 85 4.76 -10.21 0.82
CA ARG A 85 5.93 -9.42 0.41
C ARG A 85 6.23 -8.31 1.42
N ILE A 86 5.23 -7.51 1.81
CA ILE A 86 5.40 -6.44 2.81
C ILE A 86 5.90 -7.01 4.14
N LEU A 87 5.31 -8.11 4.61
CA LEU A 87 5.68 -8.73 5.87
C LEU A 87 7.12 -9.24 5.82
N THR A 88 7.52 -9.90 4.73
CA THR A 88 8.90 -10.35 4.54
C THR A 88 9.87 -9.16 4.54
N GLU A 89 9.55 -8.09 3.82
CA GLU A 89 10.35 -6.86 3.82
C GLU A 89 10.48 -6.29 5.24
N GLN A 90 9.37 -6.14 5.97
CA GLN A 90 9.36 -5.63 7.35
C GLN A 90 10.12 -6.51 8.34
N GLN A 91 10.10 -7.83 8.15
CA GLN A 91 10.80 -8.78 9.02
C GLN A 91 12.30 -8.76 8.78
N THR A 92 12.73 -8.60 7.53
CA THR A 92 14.13 -8.75 7.12
C THR A 92 14.90 -7.43 7.05
N SER A 93 14.20 -6.31 6.90
CA SER A 93 14.81 -4.97 6.83
C SER A 93 14.96 -4.35 8.22
N ARG A 94 16.04 -3.60 8.44
CA ARG A 94 16.17 -2.73 9.62
C ARG A 94 15.43 -1.43 9.37
N PHE A 95 14.99 -0.78 10.45
CA PHE A 95 14.32 0.51 10.34
C PHE A 95 15.17 1.60 9.65
N GLU A 96 16.48 1.60 9.89
CA GLU A 96 17.41 2.53 9.26
C GLU A 96 17.42 2.43 7.73
N ASP A 97 17.22 1.22 7.19
CA ASP A 97 17.14 0.97 5.74
C ASP A 97 15.82 1.50 5.13
N HIS A 98 14.81 1.78 5.97
CA HIS A 98 13.52 2.32 5.56
C HIS A 98 13.41 3.84 5.65
N LYS A 99 14.32 4.51 6.38
CA LYS A 99 14.38 5.98 6.42
C LYS A 99 14.52 6.63 5.02
N PRO A 100 15.37 6.12 4.11
CA PRO A 100 15.49 6.71 2.77
C PRO A 100 14.33 6.35 1.83
N THR A 101 13.62 5.24 2.04
CA THR A 101 12.55 4.80 1.14
C THR A 101 11.20 5.46 1.40
N ASN A 102 11.07 6.21 2.51
CA ASN A 102 9.99 7.14 2.84
C ASN A 102 8.65 6.78 2.14
N SER A 103 7.97 5.74 2.62
CA SER A 103 6.66 5.24 2.13
C SER A 103 5.52 6.21 2.43
N HIS A 104 5.72 7.48 2.11
CA HIS A 104 4.74 8.54 2.28
C HIS A 104 4.13 8.82 0.92
N ASN A 105 2.81 8.76 0.83
CA ASN A 105 2.12 9.27 -0.35
C ASN A 105 2.37 10.78 -0.45
N ARG A 106 2.33 11.35 -1.67
CA ARG A 106 2.69 12.77 -1.93
C ARG A 106 1.81 13.79 -1.17
N ASP A 107 0.69 13.33 -0.61
CA ASP A 107 -0.22 14.09 0.26
C ASP A 107 0.18 14.10 1.74
N CYS A 108 1.25 13.38 2.11
CA CYS A 108 1.85 13.53 3.42
C CYS A 108 2.50 14.92 3.52
N GLN A 109 1.73 15.87 4.04
CA GLN A 109 2.28 17.07 4.61
C GLN A 109 3.00 16.64 5.89
N HIS A 110 4.33 16.46 5.81
CA HIS A 110 5.11 16.24 7.03
C HIS A 110 4.72 17.34 8.02
N PRO A 111 4.24 16.98 9.23
CA PRO A 111 3.92 17.98 10.22
C PRO A 111 5.17 18.84 10.43
N LYS A 112 5.05 20.14 10.14
CA LYS A 112 6.14 21.11 10.34
C LYS A 112 6.52 21.21 11.81
N ASP A 113 5.58 20.87 12.68
CA ASP A 113 5.72 20.80 14.11
C ASP A 113 5.12 19.49 14.63
N THR A 114 5.94 18.66 15.27
CA THR A 114 5.53 17.38 15.86
C THR A 114 5.15 17.50 17.33
N ARG A 115 5.35 18.66 17.97
CA ARG A 115 5.15 18.87 19.42
C ARG A 115 3.75 18.53 19.88
N ASP A 116 2.75 18.85 19.06
CA ASP A 116 1.35 18.56 19.38
C ASP A 116 1.07 17.05 19.39
N GLY A 117 1.71 16.32 18.48
CA GLY A 117 1.67 14.85 18.44
C GLY A 117 2.43 14.22 19.62
N GLU A 118 3.60 14.75 19.95
CA GLU A 118 4.39 14.34 21.11
C GLU A 118 3.62 14.57 22.41
N HIS A 119 2.97 15.72 22.57
CA HIS A 119 2.16 16.02 23.75
C HIS A 119 0.98 15.05 23.91
N ARG A 120 0.30 14.69 22.81
CA ARG A 120 -0.78 13.71 22.84
C ARG A 120 -0.28 12.30 23.20
N LEU A 121 0.89 11.91 22.69
CA LEU A 121 1.53 10.64 23.07
C LEU A 121 1.92 10.62 24.55
N ASP A 122 2.42 11.74 25.07
CA ASP A 122 2.78 11.88 26.48
C ASP A 122 1.56 11.77 27.39
N LEU A 123 0.46 12.42 27.01
CA LEU A 123 -0.82 12.29 27.70
C LEU A 123 -1.34 10.84 27.65
N LEU A 124 -1.26 10.19 26.49
CA LEU A 124 -1.66 8.79 26.34
C LEU A 124 -0.86 7.88 27.28
N PHE A 125 0.46 8.03 27.31
CA PHE A 125 1.31 7.23 28.21
C PHE A 125 1.04 7.53 29.68
N TYR A 126 0.86 8.80 30.03
CA TYR A 126 0.53 9.20 31.40
C TYR A 126 -0.80 8.61 31.89
N VAL A 127 -1.88 8.78 31.13
CA VAL A 127 -3.22 8.29 31.50
C VAL A 127 -3.25 6.76 31.63
N ASN A 128 -2.51 6.06 30.78
CA ASN A 128 -2.44 4.60 30.79
C ASN A 128 -1.33 4.05 31.71
N LYS A 129 -0.62 4.90 32.46
CA LYS A 129 0.51 4.53 33.33
C LYS A 129 1.60 3.73 32.61
N ILE A 130 1.83 4.06 31.34
CA ILE A 130 2.89 3.48 30.52
C ILE A 130 4.16 4.30 30.73
N ASN A 131 5.28 3.65 31.07
CA ASN A 131 6.57 4.33 31.09
C ASN A 131 7.01 4.63 29.65
N LYS A 132 7.00 5.92 29.28
CA LYS A 132 7.43 6.40 27.97
C LYS A 132 8.84 5.93 27.60
N GLN A 133 9.79 6.02 28.55
CA GLN A 133 11.18 5.69 28.27
C GLN A 133 11.33 4.19 27.98
N ASP A 134 10.72 3.34 28.80
CA ASP A 134 10.77 1.89 28.60
C ASP A 134 10.08 1.50 27.29
N PHE A 135 8.92 2.11 26.99
CA PHE A 135 8.21 1.89 25.74
C PHE A 135 9.08 2.25 24.53
N LEU A 136 9.70 3.42 24.52
CA LEU A 136 10.55 3.88 23.42
C LEU A 136 11.80 3.02 23.27
N CYS A 137 12.44 2.63 24.39
CA CYS A 137 13.57 1.71 24.39
C CYS A 137 13.20 0.34 23.80
N ASN A 138 12.08 -0.24 24.24
CA ASN A 138 11.60 -1.52 23.73
C ASN A 138 11.22 -1.44 22.24
N LEU A 139 10.55 -0.36 21.83
CA LEU A 139 10.18 -0.12 20.45
C LEU A 139 11.43 -0.01 19.56
N ALA A 140 12.43 0.77 19.98
CA ALA A 140 13.70 0.89 19.27
C ALA A 140 14.41 -0.46 19.11
N ARG A 141 14.47 -1.27 20.17
CA ARG A 141 15.04 -2.63 20.12
C ARG A 141 14.32 -3.51 19.11
N ILE A 142 12.99 -3.52 19.12
CA ILE A 142 12.19 -4.29 18.17
C ILE A 142 12.43 -3.81 16.73
N MET A 143 12.44 -2.50 16.51
CA MET A 143 12.64 -1.89 15.19
C MET A 143 14.03 -2.15 14.62
N ASN A 144 15.05 -2.22 15.50
CA ASN A 144 16.43 -2.53 15.12
C ASN A 144 16.72 -4.03 15.03
N LYS A 145 15.75 -4.89 15.38
CA LYS A 145 15.90 -6.35 15.48
C LYS A 145 16.90 -6.78 16.57
N ASP A 146 17.08 -5.95 17.61
CA ASP A 146 17.93 -6.20 18.78
C ASP A 146 17.14 -6.88 19.91
N ILE A 147 16.38 -7.92 19.55
CA ILE A 147 15.63 -8.76 20.47
C ILE A 147 16.54 -9.97 20.77
N HIS A 148 17.21 -9.93 21.92
CA HIS A 148 17.95 -11.07 22.49
C HIS A 148 17.04 -11.83 23.46
#